data_AF-A0A8C9QD74-F1
#
_entry.id   AF-A0A8C9QD74-F1
#
_cell.length_a   1.000
_cell.length_b   1.000
_cell.length_c   1.000
_cell.angle_alpha   90.00
_cell.angle_beta   90.00
_cell.angle_gamma   90.00
#
_symmetry.space_group_name_H-M   'P 1'
#
loop_
_entity.id
_entity.type
_entity.pdbx_description
1 polymer ?
#
loop_
_entity_poly.entity_id
_entity_poly.type
_entity_poly.pdbx_seq_one_letter_code
_entity_poly.pdbx_strand_id
1 'polypeptide(L)'
;MGNQVEKLTHLSYKEVPTADPTGVDRDDGPRIGVYRQRSWAHPPPPPQPYDPRLHEVECSVFYRDECIYQKSFAPGSAVLSTYTPENLLNKCNPGDLVEFVSQAQYPHWAVYVGNFQVVHLHRLEVSNSFLTDASQGRRGRVVNDLYRYKPLSPSTVVRNALAHVGAKERELSWRNSESFAAWCRYGKREFKIGGELRIGKQPYRLQIQLSAQRSHTLEFQSLEDLIMEKRRNDQIGRAAVLQELAMHLHPAEPDEGDSDAARTTPPPRPTPSPGLEGEDGEAVAH
;
A
#
# COMPACT_ATOMS: atom_id res chain seq x y z
N MET A 1 74.53 -17.86 -13.35
CA MET A 1 75.14 -16.54 -13.67
C MET A 1 74.03 -15.51 -13.60
N GLY A 2 73.97 -14.51 -12.73
CA GLY A 2 74.74 -14.06 -11.58
C GLY A 2 73.88 -12.96 -10.92
N ASN A 3 73.89 -12.93 -9.58
CA ASN A 3 73.11 -12.04 -8.72
C ASN A 3 73.34 -10.55 -8.99
N GLN A 4 72.32 -9.71 -8.71
CA GLN A 4 72.55 -8.52 -7.89
C GLN A 4 71.27 -8.09 -7.14
N VAL A 5 71.49 -7.81 -5.86
CA VAL A 5 70.55 -7.50 -4.79
C VAL A 5 70.88 -6.10 -4.28
N GLU A 6 69.88 -5.45 -3.67
CA GLU A 6 69.94 -4.36 -2.68
C GLU A 6 70.24 -2.91 -3.13
N LYS A 7 69.29 -2.01 -2.81
CA LYS A 7 69.46 -1.04 -1.70
C LYS A 7 68.16 -0.31 -1.34
N LEU A 8 67.70 -0.56 -0.11
CA LEU A 8 66.93 0.39 0.71
C LEU A 8 67.77 1.64 0.99
N THR A 9 67.08 2.77 1.19
CA THR A 9 67.35 3.94 2.08
C THR A 9 66.94 5.25 1.34
N HIS A 10 66.37 6.31 1.90
CA HIS A 10 66.24 6.86 3.25
C HIS A 10 64.91 7.64 3.35
N LEU A 11 64.25 7.58 4.52
CA LEU A 11 63.28 8.59 4.96
C LEU A 11 63.99 9.92 5.19
N SER A 12 63.41 11.03 4.72
CA SER A 12 63.87 12.39 5.06
C SER A 12 62.80 13.09 5.90
N TYR A 13 63.10 13.23 7.19
CA TYR A 13 62.41 14.07 8.17
C TYR A 13 63.02 15.49 8.12
N LYS A 14 62.19 16.53 8.07
CA LYS A 14 62.47 17.95 8.38
C LYS A 14 61.16 18.72 8.09
N GLU A 15 60.55 19.51 8.98
CA GLU A 15 61.07 20.40 10.02
C GLU A 15 60.05 20.59 11.16
N VAL A 16 60.58 20.61 12.39
CA VAL A 16 59.93 21.10 13.61
C VAL A 16 60.60 22.41 14.00
N PRO A 17 59.85 23.52 14.19
CA PRO A 17 60.34 24.63 14.98
C PRO A 17 59.99 24.43 16.45
N THR A 18 61.00 24.05 17.23
CA THR A 18 61.06 24.18 18.69
C THR A 18 61.04 25.65 19.10
N ALA A 19 60.37 25.90 20.22
CA ALA A 19 60.01 27.19 20.81
C ALA A 19 61.17 28.17 21.10
N ASP A 20 60.81 29.45 21.25
CA ASP A 20 61.60 30.42 22.02
C ASP A 20 60.81 30.83 23.30
N PRO A 21 61.43 30.87 24.50
CA PRO A 21 60.78 31.05 25.78
C PRO A 21 61.03 32.47 26.35
N THR A 22 60.00 33.29 26.45
CA THR A 22 59.93 34.50 27.30
C THR A 22 58.49 35.00 27.16
N GLY A 23 57.60 34.90 28.14
CA GLY A 23 57.72 35.43 29.49
C GLY A 23 57.08 36.82 29.54
N VAL A 24 55.75 36.93 29.43
CA VAL A 24 54.91 37.85 30.23
C VAL A 24 53.43 37.52 30.07
N ASP A 25 52.83 37.37 31.23
CA ASP A 25 51.44 37.11 31.55
C ASP A 25 50.56 38.35 31.28
N ARG A 26 49.39 38.17 30.67
CA ARG A 26 48.23 39.07 30.77
C ARG A 26 46.96 38.24 30.63
N ASP A 27 46.57 37.69 31.77
CA ASP A 27 45.23 37.29 32.13
C ASP A 27 44.22 38.42 31.81
N ASP A 28 43.16 38.11 31.06
CA ASP A 28 41.76 38.17 31.54
C ASP A 28 40.79 37.91 30.37
N GLY A 29 40.30 36.67 30.27
CA GLY A 29 39.25 36.27 29.33
C GLY A 29 38.42 35.15 29.95
N PRO A 30 37.10 35.32 30.11
CA PRO A 30 36.31 34.41 30.95
C PRO A 30 36.18 33.04 30.30
N ARG A 31 36.92 32.06 30.85
CA ARG A 31 36.57 30.64 30.78
C ARG A 31 35.35 30.44 31.67
N ILE A 32 34.19 30.14 31.08
CA ILE A 32 33.32 29.01 31.47
C ILE A 32 32.51 28.61 30.22
N GLY A 33 32.65 27.34 29.83
CA GLY A 33 31.91 26.73 28.74
C GLY A 33 30.41 26.73 29.03
N VAL A 34 29.69 27.58 28.30
CA VAL A 34 28.24 27.44 28.17
C VAL A 34 28.01 26.66 26.88
N TYR A 35 27.78 25.36 27.03
CA TYR A 35 27.18 24.55 25.98
C TYR A 35 25.86 25.24 25.63
N ARG A 36 25.82 25.92 24.49
CA ARG A 36 24.56 26.39 23.92
C ARG A 36 23.71 25.14 23.75
N GLN A 37 22.72 24.99 24.62
CA GLN A 37 21.75 23.91 24.62
C GLN A 37 21.04 23.98 23.27
N ARG A 38 21.58 23.27 22.27
CA ARG A 38 20.81 22.88 21.10
C ARG A 38 19.61 22.18 21.68
N SER A 39 18.43 22.74 21.42
CA SER A 39 17.16 22.07 21.64
C SER A 39 17.36 20.62 21.26
N TRP A 40 17.09 19.74 22.23
CA TRP A 40 17.10 18.31 22.04
C TRP A 40 15.97 18.04 21.05
N ALA A 41 16.28 18.14 19.75
CA ALA A 41 15.49 17.48 18.75
C ALA A 41 15.58 16.01 19.16
N HIS A 42 14.49 15.51 19.74
CA HIS A 42 14.38 14.11 20.10
C HIS A 42 14.94 13.30 18.93
N PRO A 43 15.82 12.30 19.18
CA PRO A 43 16.17 11.37 18.12
C PRO A 43 14.86 10.89 17.50
N PRO A 44 14.76 10.81 16.16
CA PRO A 44 13.53 10.35 15.53
C PRO A 44 13.12 9.05 16.23
N PRO A 45 11.82 8.90 16.56
CA PRO A 45 11.38 7.72 17.28
C PRO A 45 11.91 6.48 16.55
N PRO A 46 12.38 5.47 17.29
CA PRO A 46 12.85 4.24 16.67
C PRO A 46 11.77 3.77 15.69
N PRO A 47 12.16 3.27 14.50
CA PRO A 47 11.19 2.89 13.48
C PRO A 47 10.16 1.95 14.11
N GLN A 48 8.93 2.43 14.22
CA GLN A 48 7.87 1.67 14.84
C GLN A 48 7.66 0.39 14.02
N PRO A 49 7.45 -0.76 14.67
CA PRO A 49 7.12 -1.98 13.94
C PRO A 49 5.89 -1.72 13.09
N TYR A 50 6.00 -1.98 11.78
CA TYR A 50 4.85 -1.88 10.88
C TYR A 50 3.73 -2.79 11.39
N ASP A 51 2.60 -2.19 11.74
CA ASP A 51 1.40 -2.89 12.17
C ASP A 51 0.42 -2.99 10.98
N PRO A 52 0.27 -4.19 10.38
CA PRO A 52 -0.71 -4.43 9.33
C PRO A 52 -2.12 -3.94 9.66
N ARG A 53 -2.55 -4.01 10.93
CA ARG A 53 -3.91 -3.67 11.35
C ARG A 53 -4.22 -2.18 11.22
N LEU A 54 -3.20 -1.33 11.25
CA LEU A 54 -3.34 0.11 11.12
C LEU A 54 -3.33 0.56 9.65
N HIS A 55 -2.68 -0.21 8.77
CA HIS A 55 -2.37 0.24 7.42
C HIS A 55 -3.03 -0.57 6.32
N GLU A 56 -3.40 -1.82 6.57
CA GLU A 56 -3.94 -2.74 5.57
C GLU A 56 -5.42 -3.05 5.83
N VAL A 57 -6.16 -3.41 4.79
CA VAL A 57 -7.57 -3.83 4.88
C VAL A 57 -7.67 -5.35 4.89
N GLU A 58 -8.60 -5.90 5.68
CA GLU A 58 -8.99 -7.30 5.51
C GLU A 58 -9.81 -7.44 4.24
N CYS A 59 -9.52 -8.49 3.49
CA CYS A 59 -10.30 -8.79 2.30
C CYS A 59 -10.30 -10.28 1.98
N SER A 60 -11.35 -10.69 1.27
CA SER A 60 -11.46 -12.01 0.65
C SER A 60 -11.76 -11.82 -0.82
N VAL A 61 -11.20 -12.70 -1.65
CA VAL A 61 -11.43 -12.71 -3.09
C VAL A 61 -12.11 -14.01 -3.45
N PHE A 62 -13.17 -13.90 -4.23
CA PHE A 62 -13.93 -15.03 -4.72
C PHE A 62 -13.84 -15.11 -6.24
N TYR A 63 -13.71 -16.33 -6.75
CA TYR A 63 -14.03 -16.67 -8.14
C TYR A 63 -15.34 -17.44 -8.14
N ARG A 64 -16.40 -16.82 -8.66
CA ARG A 64 -17.78 -17.26 -8.44
C ARG A 64 -18.00 -17.40 -6.93
N ASP A 65 -18.30 -18.59 -6.44
CA ASP A 65 -18.59 -18.83 -5.02
C ASP A 65 -17.39 -19.42 -4.25
N GLU A 66 -16.25 -19.63 -4.92
CA GLU A 66 -15.03 -20.16 -4.29
C GLU A 66 -14.11 -19.04 -3.80
N CYS A 67 -13.75 -19.05 -2.51
CA CYS A 67 -12.75 -18.11 -1.97
C CYS A 67 -11.34 -18.53 -2.42
N ILE A 68 -10.72 -17.72 -3.28
CA ILE A 68 -9.40 -17.96 -3.87
C ILE A 68 -8.27 -17.20 -3.19
N TYR A 69 -8.59 -16.17 -2.39
CA TYR A 69 -7.62 -15.44 -1.60
C TYR A 69 -8.27 -14.91 -0.32
N GLN A 70 -7.54 -14.93 0.80
CA GLN A 70 -8.01 -14.34 2.05
C GLN A 70 -6.88 -13.70 2.84
N LYS A 71 -7.10 -12.46 3.26
CA LYS A 71 -6.25 -11.67 4.16
C LYS A 71 -7.10 -11.25 5.35
N SER A 72 -6.81 -11.82 6.51
CA SER A 72 -7.56 -11.56 7.74
C SER A 72 -6.65 -11.37 8.96
N PHE A 73 -7.04 -10.43 9.82
CA PHE A 73 -6.42 -10.08 11.10
C PHE A 73 -6.91 -10.96 12.26
N ALA A 74 -7.70 -12.01 11.98
CA ALA A 74 -8.24 -12.90 12.99
C ALA A 74 -7.15 -13.41 13.96
N PRO A 75 -7.44 -13.52 15.27
CA PRO A 75 -6.48 -14.01 16.26
C PRO A 75 -5.95 -15.39 15.86
N GLY A 76 -4.62 -15.56 15.87
CA GLY A 76 -3.94 -16.80 15.46
C GLY A 76 -3.46 -16.85 14.00
N SER A 77 -3.83 -15.86 13.16
CA SER A 77 -3.27 -15.71 11.82
C SER A 77 -1.83 -15.17 11.89
N ALA A 78 -0.84 -16.07 11.96
CA ALA A 78 0.58 -15.73 11.92
C ALA A 78 1.03 -15.11 10.58
N VAL A 79 0.18 -15.19 9.55
CA VAL A 79 0.43 -14.74 8.17
C VAL A 79 0.77 -13.25 8.09
N LEU A 80 0.42 -12.46 9.11
CA LEU A 80 0.58 -11.01 9.08
C LEU A 80 1.74 -10.48 9.93
N SER A 81 2.40 -11.32 10.73
CA SER A 81 3.60 -10.89 11.45
C SER A 81 4.71 -10.51 10.47
N THR A 82 5.21 -9.28 10.57
CA THR A 82 6.29 -8.78 9.72
C THR A 82 7.63 -8.85 10.43
N TYR A 83 8.67 -9.22 9.68
CA TYR A 83 10.03 -9.37 10.16
C TYR A 83 10.94 -8.39 9.44
N THR A 84 12.05 -8.00 10.08
CA THR A 84 13.14 -7.35 9.33
C THR A 84 13.66 -8.31 8.27
N PRO A 85 14.27 -7.83 7.17
CA PRO A 85 14.82 -8.69 6.13
C PRO A 85 15.73 -9.80 6.68
N GLU A 86 16.57 -9.49 7.67
CA GLU A 86 17.52 -10.43 8.28
C GLU A 86 16.79 -11.53 9.06
N ASN A 87 15.75 -11.17 9.81
CA ASN A 87 14.96 -12.14 10.57
C ASN A 87 14.05 -12.98 9.66
N LEU A 88 13.62 -12.41 8.53
CA LEU A 88 12.79 -13.08 7.55
C LEU A 88 13.55 -14.23 6.86
N LEU A 89 14.85 -14.07 6.62
CA LEU A 89 15.70 -15.14 6.07
C LEU A 89 15.63 -16.44 6.88
N ASN A 90 15.51 -16.34 8.21
CA ASN A 90 15.42 -17.48 9.11
C ASN A 90 14.04 -18.17 9.08
N LYS A 91 13.08 -17.63 8.34
CA LYS A 91 11.71 -18.15 8.18
C LYS A 91 11.45 -18.71 6.78
N CYS A 92 12.26 -18.34 5.80
CA CYS A 92 12.04 -18.69 4.39
C CYS A 92 12.63 -20.07 4.04
N ASN A 93 11.85 -20.84 3.29
CA ASN A 93 12.30 -22.04 2.58
C ASN A 93 12.23 -21.79 1.07
N PRO A 94 13.13 -22.39 0.26
CA PRO A 94 13.07 -22.25 -1.20
C PRO A 94 11.67 -22.60 -1.73
N GLY A 95 11.10 -21.74 -2.57
CA GLY A 95 9.73 -21.83 -3.09
C GLY A 95 8.67 -21.03 -2.31
N ASP A 96 9.04 -20.42 -1.17
CA ASP A 96 8.15 -19.53 -0.43
C ASP A 96 7.90 -18.22 -1.17
N LEU A 97 6.66 -17.73 -1.06
CA LEU A 97 6.35 -16.37 -1.47
C LEU A 97 6.62 -15.42 -0.32
N VAL A 98 7.32 -14.34 -0.64
CA VAL A 98 7.66 -13.28 0.30
C VAL A 98 6.99 -12.00 -0.16
N GLU A 99 6.35 -11.32 0.78
CA GLU A 99 5.78 -9.99 0.57
C GLU A 99 6.51 -8.99 1.46
N PHE A 100 7.04 -7.94 0.85
CA PHE A 100 7.60 -6.78 1.54
C PHE A 100 6.55 -5.67 1.59
N VAL A 101 6.32 -5.13 2.78
CA VAL A 101 5.25 -4.17 3.08
C VAL A 101 5.83 -2.87 3.63
N SER A 102 5.15 -1.77 3.35
CA SER A 102 5.49 -0.43 3.84
C SER A 102 4.24 0.42 3.81
N GLN A 103 4.16 1.44 4.67
CA GLN A 103 3.06 2.38 4.65
C GLN A 103 3.05 3.14 3.33
N ALA A 104 1.85 3.35 2.77
CA ALA A 104 1.61 4.15 1.58
C ALA A 104 2.34 3.68 0.30
N GLN A 105 2.70 2.40 0.20
CA GLN A 105 3.40 1.84 -0.96
C GLN A 105 2.81 0.50 -1.37
N TYR A 106 2.85 0.21 -2.67
CA TYR A 106 2.50 -1.11 -3.18
C TYR A 106 3.30 -2.22 -2.47
N PRO A 107 2.66 -3.28 -1.98
CA PRO A 107 3.36 -4.48 -1.55
C PRO A 107 4.22 -5.03 -2.69
N HIS A 108 5.45 -5.40 -2.35
CA HIS A 108 6.39 -5.96 -3.31
C HIS A 108 6.56 -7.45 -3.05
N TRP A 109 6.26 -8.28 -4.05
CA TRP A 109 6.27 -9.73 -3.92
C TRP A 109 7.51 -10.35 -4.57
N ALA A 110 7.96 -11.46 -4.02
CA ALA A 110 9.10 -12.19 -4.52
C ALA A 110 8.97 -13.70 -4.24
N VAL A 111 9.73 -14.50 -4.95
CA VAL A 111 9.90 -15.94 -4.70
C VAL A 111 11.25 -16.15 -4.05
N TYR A 112 11.31 -16.72 -2.84
CA TYR A 112 12.58 -17.10 -2.24
C TYR A 112 13.15 -18.33 -2.92
N VAL A 113 14.39 -18.26 -3.39
CA VAL A 113 15.03 -19.33 -4.19
C VAL A 113 16.16 -20.07 -3.43
N GLY A 114 16.39 -19.70 -2.17
CA GLY A 114 17.48 -20.22 -1.35
C GLY A 114 18.71 -19.31 -1.34
N ASN A 115 19.70 -19.63 -0.52
CA ASN A 115 20.96 -18.89 -0.40
C ASN A 115 20.78 -17.38 -0.18
N PHE A 116 19.78 -16.99 0.62
CA PHE A 116 19.43 -15.60 0.90
C PHE A 116 18.94 -14.80 -0.31
N GLN A 117 18.60 -15.47 -1.42
CA GLN A 117 18.21 -14.84 -2.67
C GLN A 117 16.72 -14.99 -2.95
N VAL A 118 16.20 -14.00 -3.69
CA VAL A 118 14.83 -13.95 -4.18
C VAL A 118 14.81 -13.62 -5.66
N VAL A 119 13.80 -14.13 -6.37
CA VAL A 119 13.47 -13.70 -7.73
C VAL A 119 12.19 -12.89 -7.69
N HIS A 120 12.19 -11.73 -8.33
CA HIS A 120 11.07 -10.80 -8.31
C HIS A 120 10.96 -9.99 -9.60
N LEU A 121 9.75 -9.58 -9.95
CA LEU A 121 9.51 -8.62 -11.01
C LEU A 121 9.60 -7.20 -10.43
N HIS A 122 10.61 -6.42 -10.83
CA HIS A 122 10.82 -5.05 -10.38
C HIS A 122 11.26 -4.18 -11.54
N ARG A 123 10.68 -2.97 -11.67
CA ARG A 123 11.01 -2.01 -12.75
C ARG A 123 11.00 -2.65 -14.15
N LEU A 124 9.98 -3.49 -14.42
CA LEU A 124 9.80 -4.18 -15.70
C LEU A 124 10.93 -5.18 -16.06
N GLU A 125 11.60 -5.72 -15.06
CA GLU A 125 12.61 -6.78 -15.20
C GLU A 125 12.38 -7.86 -14.13
N VAL A 126 12.54 -9.13 -14.50
CA VAL A 126 12.63 -10.23 -13.53
C VAL A 126 14.07 -10.39 -13.10
N SER A 127 14.40 -10.00 -11.86
CA SER A 127 15.75 -10.03 -11.32
C SER A 127 15.92 -11.10 -10.24
N ASN A 128 17.11 -11.69 -10.19
CA ASN A 128 17.58 -12.44 -9.01
C ASN A 128 18.42 -11.49 -8.15
N SER A 129 18.12 -11.39 -6.86
CA SER A 129 18.76 -10.45 -5.93
C SER A 129 18.80 -11.01 -4.52
N PHE A 130 19.65 -10.46 -3.66
CA PHE A 130 19.57 -10.77 -2.23
C PHE A 130 18.24 -10.29 -1.66
N LEU A 131 17.66 -11.04 -0.73
CA LEU A 131 16.38 -10.70 -0.09
C LEU A 131 16.46 -9.32 0.57
N THR A 132 17.59 -9.00 1.21
CA THR A 132 17.86 -7.71 1.85
C THR A 132 17.80 -6.56 0.84
N ASP A 133 18.41 -6.73 -0.33
CA ASP A 133 18.42 -5.70 -1.39
C ASP A 133 17.02 -5.53 -2.00
N ALA A 134 16.36 -6.65 -2.32
CA ALA A 134 15.01 -6.66 -2.87
C ALA A 134 13.97 -6.04 -1.90
N SER A 135 14.21 -6.14 -0.59
CA SER A 135 13.35 -5.54 0.43
C SER A 135 13.41 -4.02 0.44
N GLN A 136 14.52 -3.41 0.01
CA GLN A 136 14.76 -1.96 0.12
C GLN A 136 14.52 -1.43 1.55
N GLY A 137 14.91 -2.20 2.58
CA GLY A 137 14.71 -1.87 3.99
C GLY A 137 13.28 -2.09 4.51
N ARG A 138 12.35 -2.55 3.66
CA ARG A 138 10.98 -2.86 4.05
C ARG A 138 10.95 -4.14 4.87
N ARG A 139 10.05 -4.19 5.85
CA ARG A 139 9.74 -5.43 6.56
C ARG A 139 8.99 -6.38 5.63
N GLY A 140 9.13 -7.68 5.84
CA GLY A 140 8.46 -8.68 5.03
C GLY A 140 7.90 -9.85 5.81
N ARG A 141 7.13 -10.68 5.11
CA ARG A 141 6.47 -11.87 5.65
C ARG A 141 6.34 -12.95 4.58
N VAL A 142 6.22 -14.20 5.01
CA VAL A 142 5.91 -15.33 4.12
C VAL A 142 4.40 -15.38 3.90
N VAL A 143 3.97 -15.40 2.64
CA VAL A 143 2.55 -15.25 2.23
C VAL A 143 2.00 -16.45 1.45
N ASN A 144 2.51 -17.63 1.77
CA ASN A 144 2.15 -18.88 1.11
C ASN A 144 0.66 -19.23 1.15
N ASP A 145 -0.05 -18.75 2.16
CA ASP A 145 -1.44 -19.15 2.44
C ASP A 145 -2.47 -18.07 2.09
N LEU A 146 -2.02 -16.92 1.54
CA LEU A 146 -2.94 -15.86 1.12
C LEU A 146 -3.81 -16.32 -0.05
N TYR A 147 -3.24 -17.05 -1.01
CA TYR A 147 -3.97 -17.66 -2.11
C TYR A 147 -4.32 -19.12 -1.79
N ARG A 148 -5.56 -19.52 -2.10
CA ARG A 148 -6.14 -20.84 -1.78
C ARG A 148 -6.08 -21.80 -2.96
N TYR A 149 -5.02 -21.71 -3.75
CA TYR A 149 -4.76 -22.66 -4.83
C TYR A 149 -3.82 -23.77 -4.35
N LYS A 150 -3.94 -24.95 -4.98
CA LYS A 150 -2.97 -26.01 -4.77
C LYS A 150 -1.58 -25.55 -5.24
N PRO A 151 -0.55 -25.49 -4.37
CA PRO A 151 0.78 -25.06 -4.77
C PRO A 151 1.48 -26.14 -5.60
N LEU A 152 2.39 -25.70 -6.47
CA LEU A 152 3.37 -26.55 -7.12
C LEU A 152 4.44 -26.99 -6.11
N SER A 153 5.24 -28.01 -6.46
CA SER A 153 6.35 -28.42 -5.60
C SER A 153 7.36 -27.28 -5.42
N PRO A 154 8.00 -27.12 -4.25
CA PRO A 154 9.00 -26.07 -4.02
C PRO A 154 10.06 -25.98 -5.12
N SER A 155 10.57 -27.13 -5.58
CA SER A 155 11.54 -27.20 -6.67
C SER A 155 10.99 -26.71 -8.01
N THR A 156 9.70 -26.96 -8.29
CA THR A 156 9.02 -26.41 -9.47
C THR A 156 8.85 -24.90 -9.35
N VAL A 157 8.49 -24.39 -8.17
CA VAL A 157 8.33 -22.94 -7.94
C VAL A 157 9.65 -22.21 -8.19
N VAL A 158 10.75 -22.71 -7.61
CA VAL A 158 12.09 -22.15 -7.81
C VAL A 158 12.51 -22.22 -9.28
N ARG A 159 12.27 -23.35 -9.96
CA ARG A 159 12.56 -23.51 -11.39
C ARG A 159 11.78 -22.49 -12.24
N ASN A 160 10.49 -22.33 -11.98
CA ASN A 160 9.65 -21.36 -12.69
C ASN A 160 10.21 -19.94 -12.53
N ALA A 161 10.58 -19.56 -11.31
CA ALA A 161 11.12 -18.23 -11.04
C ALA A 161 12.47 -18.01 -11.75
N LEU A 162 13.42 -18.94 -11.59
CA LEU A 162 14.75 -18.83 -12.18
C LEU A 162 14.74 -18.84 -13.71
N ALA A 163 13.83 -19.58 -14.34
CA ALA A 163 13.71 -19.66 -15.80
C ALA A 163 13.35 -18.32 -16.46
N HIS A 164 12.82 -17.37 -15.70
CA HIS A 164 12.43 -16.04 -16.20
C HIS A 164 13.39 -14.93 -15.80
N VAL A 165 14.48 -15.21 -15.08
CA VAL A 165 15.47 -14.19 -14.72
C VAL A 165 16.07 -13.57 -15.99
N GLY A 166 16.08 -12.24 -16.04
CA GLY A 166 16.54 -11.46 -17.19
C GLY A 166 15.45 -11.05 -18.18
N ALA A 167 14.23 -11.59 -18.07
CA ALA A 167 13.10 -11.18 -18.92
C ALA A 167 12.72 -9.71 -18.68
N LYS A 168 12.49 -8.96 -19.76
CA LYS A 168 12.25 -7.50 -19.75
C LYS A 168 11.07 -7.08 -20.63
N GLU A 169 10.40 -6.01 -20.21
CA GLU A 169 9.39 -5.26 -21.00
C GLU A 169 8.43 -6.15 -21.82
N ARG A 170 8.68 -6.31 -23.12
CA ARG A 170 7.81 -7.01 -24.09
C ARG A 170 7.77 -8.53 -23.86
N GLU A 171 8.76 -9.09 -23.19
CA GLU A 171 8.83 -10.52 -22.87
C GLU A 171 8.02 -10.86 -21.61
N LEU A 172 7.60 -9.85 -20.84
CA LEU A 172 6.90 -10.05 -19.59
C LEU A 172 5.47 -10.53 -19.82
N SER A 173 5.13 -11.62 -19.15
CA SER A 173 3.76 -12.13 -19.08
C SER A 173 2.98 -11.60 -17.87
N TRP A 174 3.55 -10.72 -17.04
CA TRP A 174 2.92 -10.25 -15.79
C TRP A 174 3.04 -8.73 -15.65
N ARG A 175 2.01 -8.08 -15.07
CA ARG A 175 2.01 -6.63 -14.84
C ARG A 175 2.71 -6.20 -13.56
N ASN A 176 2.74 -7.07 -12.56
CA ASN A 176 3.18 -6.73 -11.21
C ASN A 176 3.84 -7.93 -10.53
N SER A 177 4.57 -7.65 -9.45
CA SER A 177 5.35 -8.66 -8.71
C SER A 177 4.49 -9.75 -8.09
N GLU A 178 3.29 -9.41 -7.62
CA GLU A 178 2.35 -10.36 -7.02
C GLU A 178 1.91 -11.41 -8.05
N SER A 179 1.51 -10.98 -9.24
CA SER A 179 1.06 -11.88 -10.31
C SER A 179 2.19 -12.81 -10.77
N PHE A 180 3.41 -12.29 -10.88
CA PHE A 180 4.59 -13.11 -11.19
C PHE A 180 4.86 -14.17 -10.12
N ALA A 181 4.93 -13.76 -8.86
CA ALA A 181 5.23 -14.65 -7.73
C ALA A 181 4.13 -15.72 -7.56
N ALA A 182 2.85 -15.31 -7.60
CA ALA A 182 1.73 -16.21 -7.52
C ALA A 182 1.68 -17.19 -8.71
N TRP A 183 1.99 -16.74 -9.93
CA TRP A 183 2.13 -17.65 -11.08
C TRP A 183 3.24 -18.68 -10.85
N CYS A 184 4.40 -18.27 -10.34
CA CYS A 184 5.50 -19.20 -10.07
C CYS A 184 5.06 -20.31 -9.12
N ARG A 185 4.26 -19.98 -8.09
CA ARG A 185 3.80 -20.92 -7.07
C ARG A 185 2.60 -21.79 -7.48
N TYR A 186 1.65 -21.24 -8.23
CA TYR A 186 0.37 -21.91 -8.49
C TYR A 186 0.17 -22.33 -9.96
N GLY A 187 0.98 -21.81 -10.90
CA GLY A 187 0.92 -22.16 -12.32
C GLY A 187 -0.36 -21.73 -13.04
N LYS A 188 -1.19 -20.89 -12.42
CA LYS A 188 -2.49 -20.44 -12.92
C LYS A 188 -2.34 -19.40 -14.01
N ARG A 189 -2.96 -19.63 -15.17
CA ARG A 189 -2.84 -18.73 -16.36
C ARG A 189 -3.45 -17.35 -16.12
N GLU A 190 -4.39 -17.26 -15.19
CA GLU A 190 -5.14 -16.07 -14.79
C GLU A 190 -4.23 -14.98 -14.23
N PHE A 191 -3.04 -15.34 -13.72
CA PHE A 191 -2.03 -14.37 -13.30
C PHE A 191 -1.26 -13.73 -14.47
N LYS A 192 -1.34 -14.28 -15.68
CA LYS A 192 -0.67 -13.73 -16.85
C LYS A 192 -1.53 -12.66 -17.53
N ILE A 193 -0.87 -11.69 -18.16
CA ILE A 193 -1.49 -10.69 -19.03
C ILE A 193 -2.29 -11.41 -20.13
N GLY A 194 -3.57 -11.08 -20.26
CA GLY A 194 -4.45 -11.73 -21.23
C GLY A 194 -4.69 -13.22 -20.95
N GLY A 195 -4.41 -13.68 -19.72
CA GLY A 195 -4.61 -15.06 -19.29
C GLY A 195 -6.07 -15.50 -19.33
N GLU A 196 -7.01 -14.56 -19.30
CA GLU A 196 -8.45 -14.80 -19.22
C GLU A 196 -9.24 -14.17 -20.38
N LEU A 197 -10.34 -14.83 -20.76
CA LEU A 197 -11.27 -14.32 -21.76
C LEU A 197 -12.30 -13.40 -21.11
N ARG A 198 -12.33 -12.14 -21.54
CA ARG A 198 -13.28 -11.11 -21.04
C ARG A 198 -14.60 -11.18 -21.82
N ILE A 199 -15.48 -12.11 -21.44
CA ILE A 199 -16.78 -12.37 -22.12
C ILE A 199 -17.93 -11.64 -21.41
N GLY A 200 -17.70 -10.44 -20.86
CA GLY A 200 -18.72 -9.57 -20.25
C GLY A 200 -19.30 -10.03 -18.90
N LYS A 201 -19.03 -11.25 -18.44
CA LYS A 201 -19.35 -11.68 -17.05
C LYS A 201 -18.29 -11.13 -16.08
N GLN A 202 -18.71 -10.85 -14.84
CA GLN A 202 -17.82 -10.49 -13.74
C GLN A 202 -17.71 -11.65 -12.73
N PRO A 203 -16.85 -12.66 -12.99
CA PRO A 203 -16.78 -13.83 -12.13
C PRO A 203 -15.99 -13.57 -10.84
N TYR A 204 -15.27 -12.46 -10.73
CA TYR A 204 -14.42 -12.16 -9.59
C TYR A 204 -15.09 -11.16 -8.65
N ARG A 205 -15.04 -11.44 -7.35
CA ARG A 205 -15.56 -10.53 -6.31
C ARG A 205 -14.47 -10.25 -5.27
N LEU A 206 -14.17 -8.98 -5.02
CA LEU A 206 -13.34 -8.53 -3.92
C LEU A 206 -14.25 -8.05 -2.79
N GLN A 207 -14.25 -8.76 -1.67
CA GLN A 207 -14.96 -8.38 -0.47
C GLN A 207 -13.99 -7.72 0.51
N ILE A 208 -14.18 -6.43 0.79
CA ILE A 208 -13.39 -5.64 1.74
C ILE A 208 -14.15 -5.57 3.07
N GLN A 209 -13.51 -5.94 4.18
CA GLN A 209 -14.11 -5.85 5.50
C GLN A 209 -14.03 -4.42 6.03
N LEU A 210 -15.17 -3.83 6.38
CA LEU A 210 -15.25 -2.48 6.96
C LEU A 210 -15.33 -2.52 8.49
N SER A 211 -16.12 -3.45 9.02
CA SER A 211 -16.30 -3.73 10.44
C SER A 211 -16.73 -5.18 10.64
N ALA A 212 -16.85 -5.69 11.86
CA ALA A 212 -17.24 -7.09 12.11
C ALA A 212 -18.55 -7.54 11.40
N GLN A 213 -19.46 -6.60 11.11
CA GLN A 213 -20.76 -6.89 10.50
C GLN A 213 -20.93 -6.29 9.09
N ARG A 214 -20.00 -5.44 8.63
CA ARG A 214 -20.13 -4.72 7.36
C ARG A 214 -18.97 -5.06 6.43
N SER A 215 -19.30 -5.44 5.20
CA SER A 215 -18.35 -5.60 4.10
C SER A 215 -18.83 -4.84 2.87
N HIS A 216 -17.90 -4.49 1.99
CA HIS A 216 -18.19 -3.92 0.67
C HIS A 216 -17.66 -4.87 -0.40
N THR A 217 -18.43 -5.11 -1.46
CA THR A 217 -18.06 -6.04 -2.52
C THR A 217 -17.94 -5.32 -3.85
N LEU A 218 -16.79 -5.49 -4.51
CA LEU A 218 -16.51 -5.00 -5.85
C LEU A 218 -16.43 -6.18 -6.82
N GLU A 219 -16.98 -6.05 -8.02
CA GLU A 219 -17.02 -7.11 -9.03
C GLU A 219 -16.10 -6.81 -10.23
N PHE A 220 -15.40 -7.83 -10.73
CA PHE A 220 -14.39 -7.69 -11.78
C PHE A 220 -14.54 -8.78 -12.85
N GLN A 221 -14.22 -8.41 -14.09
CA GLN A 221 -14.21 -9.34 -15.22
C GLN A 221 -12.97 -10.23 -15.25
N SER A 222 -11.87 -9.80 -14.62
CA SER A 222 -10.59 -10.52 -14.64
C SER A 222 -9.89 -10.45 -13.28
N LEU A 223 -9.07 -11.46 -13.00
CA LEU A 223 -8.20 -11.49 -11.82
C LEU A 223 -7.15 -10.37 -11.87
N GLU A 224 -6.70 -9.99 -13.06
CA GLU A 224 -5.75 -8.90 -13.29
C GLU A 224 -6.30 -7.57 -12.74
N ASP A 225 -7.51 -7.19 -13.14
CA ASP A 225 -8.13 -5.94 -12.71
C ASP A 225 -8.39 -5.94 -11.19
N LEU A 226 -8.79 -7.08 -10.63
CA LEU A 226 -9.00 -7.25 -9.20
C LEU A 226 -7.69 -7.09 -8.40
N ILE A 227 -6.60 -7.72 -8.86
CA ILE A 227 -5.30 -7.61 -8.20
C ILE A 227 -4.83 -6.15 -8.21
N MET A 228 -5.05 -5.43 -9.32
CA MET A 228 -4.73 -4.01 -9.40
C MET A 228 -5.49 -3.18 -8.37
N GLU A 229 -6.79 -3.43 -8.19
CA GLU A 229 -7.58 -2.71 -7.18
C GLU A 229 -7.14 -3.05 -5.75
N LYS A 230 -6.90 -4.33 -5.45
CA LYS A 230 -6.36 -4.74 -4.14
C LYS A 230 -5.04 -4.04 -3.84
N ARG A 231 -4.15 -3.98 -4.83
CA ARG A 231 -2.85 -3.32 -4.70
C ARG A 231 -2.98 -1.81 -4.49
N ARG A 232 -3.95 -1.15 -5.16
CA ARG A 232 -4.29 0.26 -4.91
C ARG A 232 -4.75 0.45 -3.48
N ASN A 233 -5.62 -0.41 -2.97
CA ASN A 233 -6.11 -0.36 -1.58
C ASN A 233 -4.97 -0.48 -0.56
N ASP A 234 -4.01 -1.37 -0.80
CA ASP A 234 -2.81 -1.47 0.04
C ASP A 234 -1.93 -0.20 -0.07
N GLN A 235 -1.86 0.44 -1.23
CA GLN A 235 -1.09 1.67 -1.44
C GLN A 235 -1.72 2.89 -0.75
N ILE A 236 -3.03 3.13 -0.88
CA ILE A 236 -3.67 4.29 -0.24
C ILE A 236 -3.88 4.05 1.27
N GLY A 237 -3.91 2.78 1.67
CA GLY A 237 -3.99 2.34 3.06
C GLY A 237 -5.41 2.36 3.63
N ARG A 238 -5.57 1.66 4.75
CA ARG A 238 -6.86 1.39 5.40
C ARG A 238 -7.75 2.62 5.58
N ALA A 239 -7.23 3.71 6.13
CA ALA A 239 -8.04 4.90 6.42
C ALA A 239 -8.65 5.51 5.15
N ALA A 240 -7.85 5.63 4.08
CA ALA A 240 -8.32 6.18 2.80
C ALA A 240 -9.35 5.26 2.14
N VAL A 241 -9.12 3.93 2.13
CA VAL A 241 -10.09 2.95 1.59
C VAL A 241 -11.43 3.07 2.32
N LEU A 242 -11.42 3.11 3.65
CA LEU A 242 -12.65 3.20 4.44
C LEU A 242 -13.39 4.52 4.20
N GLN A 243 -12.66 5.62 3.99
CA GLN A 243 -13.24 6.92 3.67
C GLN A 243 -13.86 6.92 2.26
N GLU A 244 -13.15 6.42 1.24
CA GLU A 244 -13.68 6.29 -0.14
C GLU A 244 -14.99 5.49 -0.15
N LEU A 245 -15.00 4.33 0.54
CA LEU A 245 -16.18 3.48 0.60
C LEU A 245 -17.34 4.11 1.40
N ALA A 246 -17.05 4.91 2.44
CA ALA A 246 -18.08 5.64 3.16
C ALA A 246 -18.78 6.69 2.29
N MET A 247 -18.04 7.41 1.45
CA MET A 247 -18.59 8.42 0.53
C MET A 247 -19.50 7.80 -0.54
N HIS A 248 -19.15 6.60 -1.05
CA HIS A 248 -19.98 5.92 -2.06
C HIS A 248 -21.25 5.28 -1.49
N LEU A 249 -21.29 5.02 -0.17
CA LEU A 249 -22.44 4.41 0.52
C LEU A 249 -23.45 5.46 1.04
N HIS A 250 -23.12 6.74 0.93
CA HIS A 250 -24.03 7.86 1.19
C HIS A 250 -24.10 8.75 -0.06
N PRO A 251 -24.94 8.41 -1.07
CA PRO A 251 -25.38 9.44 -1.99
C PRO A 251 -26.03 10.53 -1.14
N ALA A 252 -25.68 11.80 -1.37
CA ALA A 252 -26.34 12.91 -0.71
C ALA A 252 -27.86 12.72 -0.89
N GLU A 253 -28.56 12.42 0.21
CA GLU A 253 -30.00 12.64 0.26
C GLU A 253 -30.19 14.10 -0.17
N PRO A 254 -31.05 14.38 -1.17
CA PRO A 254 -31.39 15.76 -1.45
C PRO A 254 -31.91 16.35 -0.15
N ASP A 255 -31.30 17.46 0.25
CA ASP A 255 -31.75 18.30 1.35
C ASP A 255 -33.20 18.68 1.03
N GLU A 256 -34.17 17.90 1.53
CA GLU A 256 -35.54 18.35 1.73
C GLU A 256 -35.49 19.37 2.87
N GLY A 257 -34.91 20.52 2.53
CA GLY A 257 -34.98 21.74 3.29
C GLY A 257 -36.41 22.22 3.31
N ASP A 258 -37.11 21.76 4.33
CA ASP A 258 -38.04 22.52 5.14
C ASP A 258 -39.19 23.21 4.38
N SER A 259 -40.32 22.52 4.33
CA SER A 259 -41.63 23.15 4.24
C SER A 259 -41.86 23.99 5.51
N ASP A 260 -41.26 25.17 5.56
CA ASP A 260 -41.53 26.15 6.61
C ASP A 260 -42.93 26.72 6.42
N ALA A 261 -43.85 26.20 7.25
CA ALA A 261 -45.16 26.75 7.49
C ALA A 261 -45.05 28.07 8.27
N ALA A 262 -44.50 29.10 7.62
CA ALA A 262 -44.54 30.47 8.11
C ALA A 262 -45.87 31.13 7.73
N ARG A 263 -46.82 30.95 8.65
CA ARG A 263 -48.02 31.75 8.88
C ARG A 263 -47.85 33.22 8.49
N THR A 264 -48.33 33.58 7.29
CA THR A 264 -48.66 34.98 6.94
C THR A 264 -50.13 35.03 6.52
N THR A 265 -50.96 35.49 7.45
CA THR A 265 -52.37 35.83 7.22
C THR A 265 -52.47 36.95 6.17
N PRO A 266 -53.19 36.76 5.06
CA PRO A 266 -53.64 37.88 4.23
C PRO A 266 -54.83 38.59 4.92
N PRO A 267 -54.95 39.93 4.85
CA PRO A 267 -56.08 40.64 5.42
C PRO A 267 -57.38 40.32 4.66
N PRO A 268 -58.53 40.24 5.35
CA PRO A 268 -59.82 40.00 4.69
C PRO A 268 -60.23 41.20 3.84
N ARG A 269 -60.65 40.91 2.61
CA ARG A 269 -61.23 41.88 1.67
C ARG A 269 -62.65 42.26 2.14
N PRO A 270 -63.10 43.52 1.98
CA PRO A 270 -64.39 43.96 2.53
C PRO A 270 -65.56 43.31 1.80
N THR A 271 -66.56 42.89 2.57
CA THR A 271 -67.90 42.53 2.11
C THR A 271 -68.65 43.77 1.61
N PRO A 272 -69.30 43.76 0.43
CA PRO A 272 -70.30 44.76 0.11
C PRO A 272 -71.63 44.45 0.82
N SER A 273 -72.18 45.48 1.48
CA SER A 273 -73.48 45.49 2.15
C SER A 273 -74.65 45.29 1.18
N PRO A 274 -75.82 44.83 1.66
CA PRO A 274 -77.00 44.62 0.83
C PRO A 274 -77.75 45.96 0.63
N GLY A 275 -78.00 46.32 -0.62
CA GLY A 275 -78.90 47.39 -1.01
C GLY A 275 -80.08 46.81 -1.78
N LEU A 276 -81.27 46.97 -1.21
CA LEU A 276 -82.58 46.78 -1.84
C LEU A 276 -82.87 47.92 -2.84
N GLU A 277 -83.98 47.78 -3.58
CA GLU A 277 -84.56 48.69 -4.59
C GLU A 277 -83.94 48.53 -5.98
N GLY A 278 -84.65 48.35 -7.10
CA GLY A 278 -86.07 48.43 -7.48
C GLY A 278 -86.18 47.91 -8.93
N GLU A 279 -87.21 47.14 -9.27
CA GLU A 279 -88.23 47.50 -10.27
C GLU A 279 -87.68 48.04 -11.62
N ASP A 280 -87.82 47.24 -12.69
CA ASP A 280 -88.70 47.51 -13.85
C ASP A 280 -88.23 46.91 -15.19
N GLY A 281 -89.22 46.47 -15.98
CA GLY A 281 -89.23 46.45 -17.46
C GLY A 281 -88.53 45.28 -18.15
N GLU A 282 -89.21 44.20 -18.54
CA GLU A 282 -90.01 44.08 -19.78
C GLU A 282 -89.18 44.08 -21.09
N ALA A 283 -89.11 42.93 -21.76
CA ALA A 283 -89.58 42.76 -23.14
C ALA A 283 -89.35 41.33 -23.65
N VAL A 284 -90.43 40.80 -24.21
CA VAL A 284 -90.67 39.44 -24.71
C VAL A 284 -90.18 39.30 -26.15
N ALA A 285 -89.71 38.12 -26.53
CA ALA A 285 -89.69 37.68 -27.92
C ALA A 285 -91.00 36.95 -28.23
N HIS A 286 -91.90 37.63 -28.94
CA HIS A 286 -92.79 37.17 -30.02
C HIS A 286 -93.86 38.22 -30.34
#